data_AF-A0A932I2X7-F1
#
_entry.id   AF-A0A932I2X7-F1
#
_cell.length_a   1.000
_cell.length_b   1.000
_cell.length_c   1.000
_cell.angle_alpha   90.00
_cell.angle_beta   90.00
_cell.angle_gamma   90.00
#
_symmetry.space_group_name_H-M   'P 1'
#
loop_
_entity.id
_entity.type
_entity.pdbx_description
1 polymer ?
#
loop_
_entity_poly.entity_id
_entity_poly.type
_entity_poly.pdbx_seq_one_letter_code
_entity_poly.pdbx_strand_id
1 'polypeptide(L)' 'SIYLIVSKILDSSFALTNRPGFYLALTSVIIGMQLFLAGFIGELISRNSSSRNTYLIETKTGF' A
#
# COMPACT_ATOMS: atom_id res chain seq x y z
N SER A 1 -8.88 -0.51 -35.58
CA SER A 1 -9.67 -0.91 -34.38
C SER A 1 -10.48 -2.20 -34.58
N ILE A 2 -11.24 -2.35 -35.67
CA ILE A 2 -12.00 -3.60 -35.96
C ILE A 2 -11.10 -4.86 -36.00
N TYR A 3 -9.92 -4.76 -36.61
CA TYR A 3 -8.93 -5.84 -36.64
C TYR A 3 -8.59 -6.37 -35.23
N LEU A 4 -8.37 -5.48 -34.25
CA LEU A 4 -8.04 -5.84 -32.87
C LEU A 4 -9.20 -6.56 -32.16
N ILE A 5 -10.43 -6.21 -32.49
CA ILE A 5 -11.63 -6.83 -31.92
C ILE A 5 -11.81 -8.25 -32.47
N VAL A 6 -11.65 -8.44 -33.78
CA VAL A 6 -11.75 -9.75 -34.43
C VAL A 6 -10.63 -10.68 -33.94
N SER A 7 -9.39 -10.21 -33.87
CA SER A 7 -8.28 -10.99 -33.31
C SER A 7 -8.52 -11.40 -31.85
N LYS A 8 -9.16 -10.55 -31.03
CA LYS A 8 -9.48 -10.89 -29.62
C LYS A 8 -10.49 -12.02 -29.46
N ILE A 9 -11.41 -12.20 -30.41
CA ILE A 9 -12.45 -13.24 -30.37
C ILE A 9 -11.93 -14.57 -30.92
N LEU A 10 -11.01 -14.53 -31.89
CA LEU A 10 -10.48 -15.73 -32.56
C LEU A 10 -9.25 -16.34 -31.86
N ASP A 11 -8.44 -15.54 -31.15
CA ASP A 11 -7.22 -16.00 -30.50
C ASP A 11 -7.38 -16.10 -28.97
N SER A 12 -7.56 -17.33 -28.47
CA SER A 12 -7.62 -17.63 -27.03
C SER A 12 -6.33 -17.26 -26.27
N SER A 13 -5.21 -17.09 -26.98
CA SER A 13 -3.90 -16.68 -26.44
C SER A 13 -3.81 -15.17 -26.17
N PHE A 14 -4.81 -14.40 -26.61
CA PHE A 14 -4.89 -12.96 -26.42
C PHE A 14 -5.17 -12.59 -24.94
N ALA A 15 -5.75 -13.51 -24.17
CA ALA A 15 -6.10 -13.26 -22.78
C ALA A 15 -4.85 -13.03 -21.91
N LEU A 16 -4.71 -11.80 -21.38
CA LEU A 16 -3.61 -11.42 -20.50
C LEU A 16 -3.59 -12.26 -19.20
N THR A 17 -4.76 -12.75 -18.78
CA THR A 17 -4.95 -13.64 -17.63
C THR A 17 -4.32 -15.02 -17.79
N ASN A 18 -3.93 -15.46 -18.99
CA ASN A 18 -3.19 -16.72 -19.15
C ASN A 18 -1.67 -16.55 -19.05
N ARG A 19 -1.18 -15.34 -18.79
CA ARG A 19 0.26 -15.05 -18.71
C ARG A 19 0.70 -15.03 -17.24
N PRO A 20 1.63 -15.91 -16.81
CA PRO A 20 2.14 -15.91 -15.44
C PRO A 20 2.68 -14.54 -14.98
N GLY A 21 3.30 -13.78 -15.89
CA GLY A 21 3.81 -12.43 -15.61
C GLY A 21 2.73 -11.41 -15.22
N PHE A 22 1.48 -11.58 -15.66
CA PHE A 22 0.37 -10.71 -15.26
C PHE A 22 0.07 -10.83 -13.77
N TYR A 23 0.04 -12.06 -13.25
CA TYR A 23 -0.20 -12.29 -11.82
C TYR A 23 0.99 -11.86 -10.97
N LEU A 24 2.23 -12.06 -11.44
CA LEU A 24 3.42 -11.53 -10.75
C LEU A 24 3.36 -10.00 -10.64
N ALA A 25 3.04 -9.30 -11.73
CA ALA A 25 2.87 -7.86 -11.71
C ALA A 25 1.74 -7.42 -10.76
N LEU A 26 0.59 -8.12 -10.79
CA LEU A 26 -0.53 -7.85 -9.88
C LEU A 26 -0.12 -8.01 -8.41
N THR A 27 0.56 -9.11 -8.08
CA THR A 27 1.09 -9.37 -6.73
C THR A 27 2.10 -8.29 -6.33
N SER A 28 3.00 -7.85 -7.21
CA SER A 28 3.95 -6.77 -6.93
C SER A 28 3.26 -5.45 -6.61
N VAL A 29 2.18 -5.09 -7.32
CA VAL A 29 1.38 -3.88 -7.02
C VAL A 29 0.72 -3.99 -5.64
N ILE A 30 0.13 -5.15 -5.32
CA ILE A 30 -0.49 -5.40 -4.00
C ILE A 30 0.55 -5.27 -2.90
N ILE A 31 1.72 -5.91 -3.04
CA ILE A 31 2.82 -5.81 -2.07
C ILE A 31 3.29 -4.36 -1.92
N GLY A 32 3.48 -3.63 -3.02
CA GLY A 32 3.87 -2.22 -2.97
C GLY A 32 2.88 -1.36 -2.21
N MET A 33 1.57 -1.55 -2.44
CA MET A 33 0.52 -0.84 -1.70
C MET A 33 0.55 -1.18 -0.20
N GLN A 34 0.74 -2.46 0.16
CA GLN A 34 0.82 -2.91 1.56
C GLN A 34 2.04 -2.31 2.26
N LEU A 35 3.21 -2.30 1.62
CA LEU A 35 4.44 -1.70 2.18
C LEU A 35 4.29 -0.19 2.40
N PHE A 36 3.70 0.52 1.44
CA PHE A 36 3.41 1.94 1.58
C PHE A 36 2.45 2.22 2.74
N LEU A 37 1.32 1.48 2.80
CA LEU A 37 0.32 1.64 3.85
C LEU A 37 0.88 1.32 5.22
N ALA A 38 1.64 0.23 5.36
CA ALA A 38 2.27 -0.16 6.61
C ALA A 38 3.25 0.93 7.10
N GLY A 39 4.07 1.49 6.20
CA GLY A 39 4.96 2.61 6.51
C GLY A 39 4.19 3.86 6.96
N PHE A 40 3.13 4.21 6.23
CA PHE A 40 2.27 5.35 6.56
C PHE A 40 1.59 5.19 7.92
N ILE A 41 1.03 4.02 8.22
CA ILE A 41 0.43 3.71 9.52
C ILE A 41 1.49 3.74 10.63
N GLY A 42 2.68 3.18 10.39
CA GLY A 42 3.78 3.22 11.35
C GLY A 42 4.16 4.65 11.73
N GLU A 43 4.18 5.56 10.76
CA GLU A 43 4.42 6.98 11.00
C GLU A 43 3.30 7.63 11.84
N LEU A 44 2.03 7.35 11.54
CA LEU A 44 0.89 7.85 12.32
C LEU A 44 0.92 7.38 13.77
N ILE A 45 1.23 6.09 14.00
CA ILE A 45 1.33 5.51 15.34
C ILE A 45 2.50 6.13 16.11
N SER A 46 3.68 6.26 15.47
CA SER A 46 4.84 6.91 16.09
C SER A 46 4.53 8.35 16.52
N ARG A 47 3.79 9.09 15.70
CA ARG A 47 3.33 10.45 16.01
C ARG A 47 2.27 10.50 17.11
N ASN A 48 1.55 9.40 17.36
CA ASN A 48 0.50 9.31 18.38
C ASN A 48 1.03 8.97 19.79
N SER A 49 2.34 8.84 20.01
CA SER A 49 2.86 8.47 21.35
C SER A 49 2.39 9.46 22.44
N SER A 50 1.69 8.96 23.46
CA SER A 50 1.20 9.76 24.59
C SER A 50 2.33 10.24 25.53
N SER A 51 3.54 9.69 25.37
CA SER A 51 4.71 9.98 26.22
C SER A 51 5.22 11.41 26.13
N ARG A 52 4.79 12.21 25.15
CA ARG A 52 5.19 13.63 25.06
C ARG A 52 4.41 14.53 26.04
N ASN A 53 3.26 14.06 26.57
CA ASN A 53 2.43 14.86 27.48
C ASN A 53 2.58 14.46 28.95
N THR A 54 3.63 13.72 29.30
CA THR A 54 4.02 13.55 30.70
C THR A 54 4.91 14.72 31.09
N TYR A 55 4.30 15.84 31.48
CA TYR A 55 5.04 16.84 32.24
C TYR A 55 5.50 16.19 33.53
N LEU A 56 6.81 15.99 33.66
CA LEU A 56 7.44 15.76 34.96
C LEU A 56 7.27 17.08 35.73
N ILE A 57 6.16 17.23 36.45
CA ILE A 57 6.00 18.35 37.39
C ILE A 57 6.94 18.06 38.56
N GLU A 58 8.19 18.47 38.38
CA GLU A 58 9.16 18.68 39.43
C GLU A 58 8.68 19.88 40.26
N THR A 59 7.87 19.60 41.29
CA THR A 59 7.59 20.46 42.45
C THR A 59 7.28 21.96 42.20
N LYS A 60 6.07 22.36 42.57
CA LYS A 60 5.68 23.78 42.66
C LYS A 60 6.54 24.49 43.73
N THR A 61 7.43 25.38 43.33
CA THR A 61 8.05 26.36 44.23
C THR A 61 7.05 27.49 44.47
N GLY A 62 6.29 27.40 45.55
CA GLY A 62 5.44 28.50 46.04
C GLY A 62 5.60 28.60 47.55
N PHE A 63 6.06 29.76 48.02
CA PHE A 63 6.10 30.14 49.44
C PHE A 63 4.69 30.34 50.00
#